data_AF-A0A918S1Z3-F1
#
_entry.id   AF-A0A918S1Z3-F1
#
_cell.length_a   1.000
_cell.length_b   1.000
_cell.length_c   1.000
_cell.angle_alpha   90.00
_cell.angle_beta   90.00
_cell.angle_gamma   90.00
#
_symmetry.space_group_name_H-M   'P 1'
#
loop_
_entity.id
_entity.type
_entity.pdbx_description
1 polymer ?
#
loop_
_entity_poly.entity_id
_entity_poly.type
_entity_poly.pdbx_seq_one_letter_code
_entity_poly.pdbx_strand_id
1 'polypeptide(L)'
;MTAQSAEQQRALIEAHKKLKSRIVEGRPPRPAPVQPVDQERRRRSLQTCHRYAAPRMEHRAAPMDTGAYVPELSALLENDPNLCDGARRCARKLAEITYRRNREERSLVVTVTYLARALGRCRRTVQRYLRQLESEGYIAVHVVAGARSRLCVGLVVHLCDRLIARHHREKWPDSARKPGATVESQKYSFRGYTKGLCPQIPVGQWAMRCMDGVFRSFMKTNPLAGMPPIALT
;
A
#
# COMPACT_ATOMS: atom_id res chain seq x y z
N MET A 1 -23.25 -19.71 -47.27
CA MET A 1 -22.95 -18.59 -46.35
C MET A 1 -24.18 -17.65 -46.33
N THR A 2 -25.37 -18.17 -46.03
CA THR A 2 -26.00 -18.46 -44.72
C THR A 2 -26.77 -17.26 -44.18
N ALA A 3 -28.09 -17.30 -44.37
CA ALA A 3 -29.10 -16.28 -44.05
C ALA A 3 -29.02 -15.69 -42.64
N GLN A 4 -28.35 -16.37 -41.71
CA GLN A 4 -28.06 -15.91 -40.34
C GLN A 4 -27.28 -14.59 -40.29
N SER A 5 -26.37 -14.30 -41.25
CA SER A 5 -25.63 -13.03 -41.24
C SER A 5 -26.52 -11.84 -41.64
N ALA A 6 -27.49 -12.08 -42.54
CA ALA A 6 -28.44 -11.05 -42.98
C ALA A 6 -29.47 -10.72 -41.90
N GLU A 7 -29.91 -11.71 -41.12
CA GLU A 7 -30.78 -11.50 -39.96
C GLU A 7 -30.07 -10.75 -38.83
N GLN A 8 -28.80 -11.09 -38.56
CA GLN A 8 -27.99 -10.37 -37.58
C GLN A 8 -27.73 -8.92 -38.00
N GLN A 9 -27.47 -8.67 -39.28
CA GLN A 9 -27.33 -7.32 -39.82
C GLN A 9 -28.63 -6.51 -39.72
N ARG A 10 -29.79 -7.13 -40.01
CA ARG A 10 -31.10 -6.49 -39.86
C ARG A 10 -31.40 -6.14 -38.41
N ALA A 11 -31.12 -7.05 -37.47
CA ALA A 11 -31.30 -6.80 -36.03
C ALA A 11 -30.42 -5.65 -35.52
N LEU A 12 -29.17 -5.55 -36.01
CA LEU A 12 -28.27 -4.45 -35.69
C LEU A 12 -28.77 -3.10 -36.25
N ILE A 13 -29.24 -3.09 -37.49
CA ILE A 13 -29.80 -1.89 -38.14
C ILE A 13 -31.05 -1.42 -37.41
N GLU A 14 -31.92 -2.34 -37.00
CA GLU A 14 -33.13 -2.04 -36.24
C GLU A 14 -32.80 -1.51 -34.84
N ALA A 15 -31.85 -2.14 -34.14
CA ALA A 15 -31.36 -1.66 -32.85
C ALA A 15 -30.76 -0.25 -32.95
N HIS A 16 -30.01 0.03 -34.03
CA HIS A 16 -29.43 1.35 -34.28
C HIS A 16 -30.50 2.42 -34.56
N LYS A 17 -31.52 2.10 -35.37
CA LYS A 17 -32.66 3.01 -35.62
C LYS A 17 -33.43 3.31 -34.34
N LYS A 18 -33.65 2.30 -33.48
CA LYS A 18 -34.33 2.41 -32.18
C LYS A 18 -33.52 3.23 -31.16
N LEU A 19 -32.19 3.23 -31.28
CA LEU A 19 -31.30 4.04 -30.45
C LEU A 19 -31.28 5.50 -30.92
N LYS A 20 -31.27 5.75 -32.24
CA LYS A 20 -31.40 7.09 -32.82
C LYS A 20 -32.72 7.76 -32.48
N SER A 21 -33.85 7.05 -32.52
CA SER A 21 -35.16 7.64 -32.14
C SER A 21 -35.20 8.06 -30.67
N ARG A 22 -34.53 7.33 -29.76
CA ARG A 22 -34.40 7.71 -28.34
C ARG A 22 -33.60 8.99 -28.12
N ILE A 23 -32.60 9.26 -28.96
CA ILE A 23 -31.77 10.47 -28.85
C ILE A 23 -32.53 11.70 -29.36
N VAL A 24 -33.32 11.55 -30.43
CA VAL A 24 -34.10 12.65 -31.03
C VAL A 24 -35.29 13.08 -30.15
N GLU A 25 -35.89 12.16 -29.38
CA GLU A 25 -37.07 12.46 -28.56
C GLU A 25 -36.78 13.14 -27.21
N GLY A 26 -35.51 13.42 -26.85
CA GLY A 26 -35.17 14.13 -25.60
C GLY A 26 -35.69 13.47 -24.31
N ARG A 27 -36.13 12.20 -24.39
CA ARG A 27 -36.81 11.51 -23.29
C ARG A 27 -35.77 10.94 -22.34
N PRO A 28 -35.79 11.29 -21.04
CA PRO A 28 -34.83 10.73 -20.09
C PRO A 28 -34.99 9.20 -20.02
N PRO A 29 -33.88 8.44 -19.89
CA PRO A 29 -33.94 6.99 -19.85
C PRO A 29 -34.84 6.54 -18.70
N ARG A 30 -35.78 5.63 -19.01
CA ARG A 30 -36.65 4.99 -18.01
C ARG A 30 -35.72 4.37 -16.95
N PRO A 31 -35.89 4.67 -15.65
CA PRO A 31 -35.00 4.14 -14.63
C PRO A 31 -35.02 2.62 -14.70
N ALA A 32 -33.84 2.03 -14.83
CA ALA A 32 -33.70 0.58 -14.81
C ALA A 32 -34.30 0.03 -13.51
N PRO A 33 -34.96 -1.14 -13.51
CA PRO A 33 -35.42 -1.76 -12.28
C PRO A 33 -34.22 -1.94 -11.36
N VAL A 34 -34.29 -1.28 -10.20
CA VAL A 34 -33.25 -1.32 -9.17
C VAL A 34 -33.12 -2.77 -8.73
N GLN A 35 -32.00 -3.42 -9.09
CA GLN A 35 -31.71 -4.73 -8.52
C GLN A 35 -31.71 -4.59 -7.00
N PRO A 36 -32.29 -5.55 -6.25
CA PRO A 36 -32.30 -5.48 -4.80
C PRO A 36 -30.86 -5.38 -4.33
N VAL A 37 -30.48 -4.18 -3.89
CA VAL A 37 -29.16 -3.89 -3.36
C VAL A 37 -28.97 -4.84 -2.20
N ASP A 38 -27.95 -5.69 -2.28
CA ASP A 38 -27.52 -6.58 -1.20
C ASP A 38 -27.62 -5.81 0.12
N GLN A 39 -28.65 -6.13 0.89
CA GLN A 39 -29.04 -5.32 2.04
C GLN A 39 -27.96 -5.40 3.11
N GLU A 40 -27.18 -6.48 3.16
CA GLU A 40 -26.04 -6.61 4.05
C GLU A 40 -24.88 -5.72 3.63
N ARG A 41 -24.62 -5.62 2.31
CA ARG A 41 -23.61 -4.68 1.79
C ARG A 41 -24.02 -3.24 2.04
N ARG A 42 -25.30 -2.90 1.85
CA ARG A 42 -25.86 -1.57 2.13
C ARG A 42 -25.81 -1.27 3.63
N ARG A 43 -26.16 -2.23 4.48
CA ARG A 43 -26.09 -2.10 5.94
C ARG A 43 -24.64 -1.90 6.39
N ARG A 44 -23.68 -2.62 5.80
CA ARG A 44 -22.24 -2.42 6.04
C ARG A 44 -21.75 -1.04 5.60
N SER A 45 -22.17 -0.53 4.45
CA SER A 45 -21.75 0.80 3.97
C SER A 45 -22.37 1.95 4.77
N LEU A 46 -23.61 1.79 5.25
CA LEU A 46 -24.30 2.77 6.09
C LEU A 46 -23.71 2.85 7.51
N GLN A 47 -22.95 1.84 7.95
CA GLN A 47 -22.35 1.82 9.28
C GLN A 47 -21.04 2.61 9.41
N THR A 48 -20.45 3.13 8.32
CA THR A 48 -19.00 3.38 8.28
C THR A 48 -18.50 4.83 8.09
N CYS A 49 -19.28 5.87 8.40
CA CYS A 49 -18.74 7.24 8.43
C CYS A 49 -18.86 7.99 9.76
N HIS A 50 -19.77 7.61 10.66
CA HIS A 50 -20.02 8.34 11.91
C HIS A 50 -19.95 7.48 13.19
N ARG A 51 -19.76 6.17 13.06
CA ARG A 51 -19.57 5.32 14.24
C ARG A 51 -18.13 5.45 14.75
N TYR A 52 -17.98 5.54 16.07
CA TYR A 52 -16.70 5.35 16.72
C TYR A 52 -16.05 4.09 16.16
N ALA A 53 -14.75 4.19 15.84
CA ALA A 53 -13.99 3.04 15.39
C ALA A 53 -14.25 1.88 16.36
N ALA A 54 -14.52 0.68 15.84
CA ALA A 54 -14.62 -0.50 16.68
C ALA A 54 -13.43 -0.52 17.66
N PRO A 55 -13.65 -0.85 18.94
CA PRO A 55 -12.60 -0.78 19.95
C PRO A 55 -11.37 -1.49 19.40
N ARG A 56 -10.24 -0.79 19.44
CA ARG A 56 -8.98 -1.26 18.86
C ARG A 56 -8.71 -2.62 19.49
N MET A 57 -8.66 -3.67 18.66
CA MET A 57 -8.34 -5.01 19.12
C MET A 57 -7.04 -4.94 19.92
N GLU A 58 -7.08 -5.45 21.16
CA GLU A 58 -5.92 -5.43 22.05
C GLU A 58 -4.76 -6.13 21.34
N HIS A 59 -3.69 -5.37 21.09
CA HIS A 59 -2.50 -5.93 20.48
C HIS A 59 -1.82 -6.76 21.54
N ARG A 60 -1.48 -8.02 21.21
CA ARG A 60 -0.67 -8.83 22.11
C ARG A 60 0.70 -8.17 22.23
N ALA A 61 1.32 -8.30 23.40
CA ALA A 61 2.67 -7.79 23.62
C ALA A 61 3.58 -8.24 22.46
N ALA A 62 4.25 -7.29 21.83
CA ALA A 62 5.09 -7.59 20.70
C ALA A 62 6.18 -8.59 21.13
N PRO A 63 6.49 -9.60 20.30
CA PRO A 63 7.47 -10.62 20.66
C PRO A 63 8.81 -9.97 21.03
N MET A 64 9.41 -10.41 22.14
CA MET A 64 10.72 -9.93 22.57
C MET A 64 11.81 -10.32 21.56
N ASP A 65 12.87 -9.51 21.47
CA ASP A 65 14.03 -9.87 20.68
C ASP A 65 14.79 -11.01 21.39
N THR A 66 14.60 -12.23 20.91
CA THR A 66 15.19 -13.44 21.50
C THR A 66 16.58 -13.76 20.93
N GLY A 67 17.07 -13.03 19.92
CA GLY A 67 18.35 -13.36 19.28
C GLY A 67 18.32 -14.75 18.62
N ALA A 68 17.18 -15.10 18.02
CA ALA A 68 16.93 -16.40 17.39
C ALA A 68 17.86 -16.67 16.18
N TYR A 69 18.17 -17.95 15.95
CA TYR A 69 18.80 -18.40 14.70
C TYR A 69 17.77 -18.48 13.56
N VAL A 70 18.21 -18.67 12.30
CA VAL A 70 17.33 -18.60 11.11
C VAL A 70 16.08 -19.50 11.22
N PRO A 71 16.15 -20.78 11.66
CA PRO A 71 14.96 -21.61 11.80
C PRO A 71 13.99 -21.07 12.85
N GLU A 72 14.50 -20.73 14.04
CA GLU A 72 13.71 -20.18 15.14
C GLU A 72 13.08 -18.83 14.77
N LEU A 73 13.85 -17.95 14.11
CA LEU A 73 13.36 -16.67 13.61
C LEU A 73 12.21 -16.85 12.62
N SER A 74 12.33 -17.81 11.71
CA SER A 74 11.27 -18.13 10.76
C SER A 74 10.02 -18.64 11.46
N ALA A 75 10.17 -19.48 12.49
CA ALA A 75 9.05 -19.96 13.31
C ALA A 75 8.40 -18.82 14.11
N LEU A 76 9.18 -17.91 14.69
CA LEU A 76 8.66 -16.74 15.42
C LEU A 76 7.83 -15.85 14.50
N LEU A 77 8.31 -15.57 13.29
CA LEU A 77 7.57 -14.78 12.30
C LEU A 77 6.26 -15.47 11.88
N GLU A 78 6.29 -16.79 11.68
CA GLU A 78 5.09 -17.55 11.28
C GLU A 78 4.09 -17.73 12.42
N ASN A 79 4.54 -17.73 13.67
CA ASN A 79 3.68 -17.91 14.84
C ASN A 79 3.17 -16.59 15.43
N ASP A 80 3.63 -15.43 14.94
CA ASP A 80 3.19 -14.14 15.47
C ASP A 80 1.68 -13.93 15.26
N PRO A 81 0.88 -13.83 16.34
CA PRO A 81 -0.56 -13.63 16.26
C PRO A 81 -0.96 -12.22 15.77
N ASN A 82 -0.07 -11.23 15.84
CA ASN A 82 -0.35 -9.86 15.44
C ASN A 82 -0.21 -9.67 13.91
N LEU A 83 0.49 -10.58 13.23
CA LEU A 83 0.72 -10.54 11.78
C LEU A 83 -0.24 -11.45 11.01
N CYS A 84 -0.73 -10.96 9.87
CA CYS A 84 -1.43 -11.81 8.91
C CYS A 84 -0.46 -12.57 7.99
N ASP A 85 -0.89 -13.69 7.40
CA ASP A 85 -0.10 -14.50 6.46
C ASP A 85 0.53 -13.69 5.32
N GLY A 86 -0.21 -12.69 4.84
CA GLY A 86 0.27 -11.79 3.80
C GLY A 86 1.42 -10.88 4.28
N ALA A 87 1.35 -10.41 5.52
CA ALA A 87 2.41 -9.62 6.14
C ALA A 87 3.65 -10.46 6.43
N ARG A 88 3.48 -11.70 6.91
CA ARG A 88 4.59 -12.66 7.11
C ARG A 88 5.34 -12.95 5.81
N ARG A 89 4.59 -13.20 4.72
CA ARG A 89 5.16 -13.35 3.37
C ARG A 89 5.84 -12.06 2.88
N CYS A 90 5.25 -10.89 3.17
CA CYS A 90 5.84 -9.60 2.83
C CYS A 90 7.19 -9.40 3.54
N ALA A 91 7.27 -9.72 4.84
CA ALA A 91 8.51 -9.66 5.62
C ALA A 91 9.60 -10.53 5.01
N ARG A 92 9.31 -11.80 4.72
CA ARG A 92 10.26 -12.71 4.04
C ARG A 92 10.72 -12.15 2.70
N LYS A 93 9.79 -11.58 1.91
CA LYS A 93 10.13 -11.01 0.59
C LYS A 93 11.01 -9.76 0.72
N LEU A 94 10.78 -8.92 1.74
CA LEU A 94 11.64 -7.78 2.04
C LEU A 94 13.04 -8.23 2.45
N ALA A 95 13.16 -9.24 3.31
CA ALA A 95 14.44 -9.85 3.68
C ALA A 95 15.20 -10.42 2.48
N GLU A 96 14.51 -11.11 1.56
CA GLU A 96 15.11 -11.62 0.32
C GLU A 96 15.66 -10.48 -0.56
N ILE A 97 14.85 -9.46 -0.81
CA ILE A 97 15.22 -8.38 -1.74
C ILE A 97 16.33 -7.50 -1.14
N THR A 98 16.26 -7.20 0.16
CA THR A 98 17.32 -6.47 0.89
C THR A 98 18.64 -7.21 0.81
N TYR A 99 18.67 -8.52 1.12
CA TYR A 99 19.87 -9.34 1.01
C TYR A 99 20.48 -9.29 -0.41
N ARG A 100 19.64 -9.39 -1.45
CA ARG A 100 20.10 -9.36 -2.84
C ARG A 100 20.61 -8.00 -3.31
N ARG A 101 20.02 -6.90 -2.84
CA ARG A 101 20.28 -5.55 -3.38
C ARG A 101 21.19 -4.69 -2.52
N ASN A 102 21.05 -4.77 -1.20
CA ASN A 102 21.73 -3.91 -0.25
C ASN A 102 21.96 -4.62 1.09
N ARG A 103 22.91 -5.56 1.08
CA ARG A 103 23.27 -6.38 2.24
C ARG A 103 23.89 -5.55 3.38
N GLU A 104 24.63 -4.51 3.05
CA GLU A 104 25.47 -3.75 3.99
C GLU A 104 24.62 -2.78 4.81
N GLU A 105 23.78 -1.99 4.14
CA GLU A 105 22.99 -0.96 4.82
C GLU A 105 21.66 -1.48 5.42
N ARG A 106 21.29 -2.74 5.15
CA ARG A 106 20.04 -3.38 5.60
C ARG A 106 18.78 -2.56 5.29
N SER A 107 18.89 -1.73 4.26
CA SER A 107 17.87 -0.79 3.84
C SER A 107 17.51 -1.08 2.39
N LEU A 108 16.22 -0.98 2.07
CA LEU A 108 15.72 -1.23 0.74
C LEU A 108 14.91 -0.04 0.27
N VAL A 109 15.41 0.61 -0.76
CA VAL A 109 14.64 1.60 -1.49
C VAL A 109 13.73 0.89 -2.48
N VAL A 110 12.43 1.03 -2.26
CA VAL A 110 11.39 0.41 -3.08
C VAL A 110 10.19 1.32 -3.23
N THR A 111 9.48 1.10 -4.32
CA THR A 111 8.14 1.65 -4.52
C THR A 111 7.11 0.60 -4.11
N VAL A 112 5.95 1.06 -3.62
CA VAL A 112 4.82 0.17 -3.28
C VAL A 112 4.36 -0.62 -4.51
N THR A 113 4.44 -0.02 -5.70
CA THR A 113 4.11 -0.68 -6.99
C THR A 113 5.02 -1.87 -7.26
N TYR A 114 6.31 -1.77 -6.97
CA TYR A 114 7.25 -2.89 -7.11
C TYR A 114 6.89 -4.03 -6.15
N LEU A 115 6.64 -3.72 -4.87
CA LEU A 115 6.24 -4.73 -3.88
C LEU A 115 4.89 -5.38 -4.22
N ALA A 116 3.92 -4.60 -4.70
CA ALA A 116 2.64 -5.09 -5.19
C ALA A 116 2.81 -6.14 -6.30
N ARG A 117 3.69 -5.86 -7.28
CA ARG A 117 4.02 -6.81 -8.35
C ARG A 117 4.76 -8.02 -7.82
N ALA A 118 5.74 -7.84 -6.93
CA ALA A 118 6.54 -8.92 -6.36
C ALA A 118 5.72 -9.89 -5.49
N LEU A 119 4.67 -9.39 -4.83
CA LEU A 119 3.78 -10.18 -3.97
C LEU A 119 2.50 -10.65 -4.67
N GLY A 120 2.23 -10.18 -5.90
CA GLY A 120 0.98 -10.46 -6.62
C GLY A 120 -0.26 -9.94 -5.89
N ARG A 121 -0.14 -8.79 -5.19
CA ARG A 121 -1.22 -8.18 -4.40
C ARG A 121 -1.46 -6.74 -4.83
N CYS A 122 -2.65 -6.22 -4.56
CA CYS A 122 -2.94 -4.81 -4.86
C CYS A 122 -2.17 -3.88 -3.92
N ARG A 123 -1.96 -2.63 -4.36
CA ARG A 123 -1.18 -1.62 -3.61
C ARG A 123 -1.70 -1.39 -2.19
N ARG A 124 -3.02 -1.30 -2.01
CA ARG A 124 -3.67 -1.06 -0.72
C ARG A 124 -3.37 -2.18 0.28
N THR A 125 -3.37 -3.43 -0.19
CA THR A 125 -3.07 -4.61 0.63
C THR A 125 -1.60 -4.61 1.05
N VAL A 126 -0.67 -4.30 0.14
CA VAL A 126 0.75 -4.18 0.49
C VAL A 126 0.99 -3.06 1.49
N GLN A 127 0.36 -1.90 1.32
CA GLN A 127 0.45 -0.81 2.30
C GLN A 127 -0.05 -1.23 3.67
N ARG A 128 -1.12 -2.05 3.74
CA ARG A 128 -1.62 -2.62 5.00
C ARG A 128 -0.59 -3.56 5.63
N TYR A 129 0.06 -4.42 4.85
CA TYR A 129 1.12 -5.30 5.35
C TYR A 129 2.32 -4.52 5.89
N LEU A 130 2.77 -3.48 5.18
CA LEU A 130 3.86 -2.64 5.65
C LEU A 130 3.52 -1.95 6.98
N ARG A 131 2.29 -1.44 7.13
CA ARG A 131 1.83 -0.84 8.40
C ARG A 131 1.81 -1.84 9.55
N GLN A 132 1.42 -3.09 9.30
CA GLN A 132 1.46 -4.15 10.33
C GLN A 132 2.89 -4.49 10.72
N LEU A 133 3.79 -4.63 9.75
CA LEU A 133 5.20 -4.93 10.03
C LEU A 133 5.88 -3.78 10.79
N GLU A 134 5.51 -2.54 10.49
CA GLU A 134 6.00 -1.36 11.20
C GLU A 134 5.41 -1.26 12.61
N SER A 135 4.13 -1.56 12.80
CA SER A 135 3.51 -1.54 14.14
C SER A 135 4.09 -2.59 15.08
N GLU A 136 4.42 -3.77 14.56
CA GLU A 136 5.05 -4.85 15.33
C GLU A 136 6.58 -4.70 15.43
N GLY A 137 7.17 -3.67 14.82
CA GLY A 137 8.60 -3.35 14.93
C GLY A 137 9.53 -4.29 14.16
N TYR A 138 9.03 -4.98 13.13
CA TYR A 138 9.88 -5.77 12.22
C TYR A 138 10.63 -4.90 11.21
N ILE A 139 10.03 -3.78 10.82
CA ILE A 139 10.59 -2.83 9.86
C ILE A 139 10.40 -1.39 10.35
N ALA A 140 11.28 -0.50 9.91
CA ALA A 140 11.06 0.94 9.96
C ALA A 140 10.91 1.48 8.54
N VAL A 141 9.87 2.28 8.29
CA VAL A 141 9.60 2.82 6.96
C VAL A 141 9.82 4.33 6.96
N HIS A 142 10.59 4.79 5.97
CA HIS A 142 10.78 6.21 5.70
C HIS A 142 10.25 6.52 4.29
N VAL A 143 9.60 7.68 4.18
CA VAL A 143 9.16 8.23 2.89
C VAL A 143 10.31 9.03 2.29
N VAL A 144 10.63 8.73 1.03
CA VAL A 144 11.52 9.56 0.22
C VAL A 144 10.67 10.68 -0.38
N ALA A 145 10.82 11.88 0.19
CA ALA A 145 10.15 13.06 -0.34
C ALA A 145 10.95 13.65 -1.50
N GLY A 146 10.26 14.10 -2.55
CA GLY A 146 10.92 14.78 -3.66
C GLY A 146 11.61 16.07 -3.20
N ALA A 147 12.87 16.26 -3.59
CA ALA A 147 13.62 17.46 -3.20
C ALA A 147 12.95 18.78 -3.64
N ARG A 148 12.20 18.76 -4.76
CA ARG A 148 11.52 19.93 -5.35
C ARG A 148 9.99 19.81 -5.35
N SER A 149 9.43 18.70 -4.89
CA SER A 149 7.98 18.46 -4.92
C SER A 149 7.48 17.94 -3.57
N ARG A 150 6.26 18.30 -3.20
CA ARG A 150 5.60 17.76 -1.99
C ARG A 150 5.10 16.31 -2.19
N LEU A 151 5.62 15.61 -3.20
CA LEU A 151 5.19 14.27 -3.58
C LEU A 151 6.09 13.20 -2.95
N CYS A 152 5.48 12.06 -2.66
CA CYS A 152 6.19 10.85 -2.29
C CYS A 152 6.77 10.22 -3.56
N VAL A 153 8.10 10.07 -3.59
CA VAL A 153 8.84 9.45 -4.72
C VAL A 153 9.02 7.96 -4.50
N GLY A 154 9.17 7.54 -3.24
CA GLY A 154 9.38 6.14 -2.88
C GLY A 154 9.42 5.92 -1.37
N LEU A 155 9.74 4.69 -0.99
CA LEU A 155 9.92 4.28 0.40
C LEU A 155 11.35 3.76 0.59
N VAL A 156 11.93 4.05 1.74
CA VAL A 156 13.09 3.34 2.28
C VAL A 156 12.59 2.45 3.41
N VAL A 157 12.78 1.15 3.27
CA VAL A 157 12.42 0.16 4.28
C VAL A 157 13.68 -0.33 4.94
N HIS A 158 13.83 -0.07 6.24
CA HIS A 158 14.92 -0.58 7.05
C HIS A 158 14.46 -1.85 7.75
N LEU A 159 15.29 -2.89 7.71
CA LEU A 159 15.05 -4.09 8.49
C LEU A 159 15.49 -3.85 9.93
N CYS A 160 14.61 -4.13 10.88
CA CYS A 160 14.94 -4.12 12.29
C CYS A 160 15.56 -5.46 12.71
N ASP A 161 16.24 -5.48 13.85
CA ASP A 161 16.94 -6.67 14.37
C ASP A 161 16.03 -7.88 14.56
N ARG A 162 14.73 -7.65 14.78
CA ARG A 162 13.71 -8.71 14.86
C ARG A 162 13.52 -9.51 13.58
N LEU A 163 13.93 -8.97 12.43
CA LEU A 163 13.91 -9.68 11.14
C LEU A 163 15.30 -10.22 10.77
N ILE A 164 16.30 -10.07 11.64
CA ILE A 164 17.69 -10.43 11.40
C ILE A 164 18.10 -11.51 12.39
N ALA A 165 18.48 -12.67 11.85
CA ALA A 165 18.98 -13.76 12.68
C ALA A 165 20.24 -13.32 13.43
N ARG A 166 20.45 -13.83 14.64
CA ARG A 166 21.57 -13.41 15.51
C ARG A 166 22.93 -13.45 14.83
N HIS A 167 23.23 -14.53 14.10
CA HIS A 167 24.50 -14.69 13.38
C HIS A 167 24.63 -13.79 12.12
N HIS A 168 23.57 -13.10 11.71
CA HIS A 168 23.59 -12.13 10.61
C HIS A 168 23.65 -10.67 11.09
N ARG A 169 23.65 -10.43 12.41
CA ARG A 169 23.68 -9.07 13.00
C ARG A 169 24.99 -8.35 12.79
N GLU A 170 26.10 -9.07 12.67
CA GLU A 170 27.40 -8.48 12.37
C GLU A 170 27.63 -8.48 10.86
N LYS A 171 27.43 -9.63 10.21
CA LYS A 171 27.69 -9.82 8.78
C LYS A 171 26.63 -10.71 8.15
N TRP A 172 26.09 -10.30 7.01
CA TRP A 172 25.27 -11.19 6.19
C TRP A 172 26.12 -12.35 5.63
N PRO A 173 25.53 -13.53 5.36
CA PRO A 173 26.25 -14.63 4.76
C PRO A 173 26.83 -14.18 3.41
N ASP A 174 28.01 -14.70 3.09
CA ASP A 174 28.70 -14.33 1.87
C ASP A 174 27.88 -14.77 0.66
N SER A 175 27.78 -13.89 -0.34
CA SER A 175 27.07 -14.24 -1.56
C SER A 175 27.88 -15.29 -2.33
N ALA A 176 27.22 -16.23 -2.99
CA ALA A 176 27.86 -17.19 -3.90
C ALA A 176 28.61 -16.53 -5.08
N ARG A 177 28.51 -15.20 -5.24
CA ARG A 177 29.24 -14.44 -6.25
C ARG A 177 30.73 -14.40 -5.93
N LYS A 178 31.54 -14.92 -6.85
CA LYS A 178 33.00 -14.95 -6.73
C LYS A 178 33.57 -13.52 -6.64
N PRO A 179 34.59 -13.28 -5.78
CA PRO A 179 35.30 -12.00 -5.76
C PRO A 179 35.91 -11.74 -7.15
N GLY A 180 35.68 -10.56 -7.72
CA GLY A 180 36.13 -10.19 -9.07
C GLY A 180 35.10 -10.34 -10.19
N ALA A 181 33.91 -10.89 -9.92
CA ALA A 181 32.85 -10.94 -10.93
C ALA A 181 32.35 -9.54 -11.27
N THR A 182 32.40 -9.15 -12.56
CA THR A 182 32.00 -7.85 -13.10
C THR A 182 30.65 -7.39 -12.55
N VAL A 183 30.65 -6.30 -11.77
CA VAL A 183 29.43 -5.70 -11.20
C VAL A 183 28.46 -5.42 -12.35
N GLU A 184 27.19 -5.78 -12.20
CA GLU A 184 26.17 -5.41 -13.20
C GLU A 184 26.29 -3.91 -13.47
N SER A 185 26.28 -3.54 -14.76
CA SER A 185 26.51 -2.17 -15.17
C SER A 185 25.63 -1.21 -14.35
N GLN A 186 26.23 -0.13 -13.83
CA GLN A 186 25.52 0.87 -13.02
C GLN A 186 24.43 1.63 -13.80
N LYS A 187 24.21 1.32 -15.08
CA LYS A 187 23.25 1.95 -15.99
C LYS A 187 21.83 2.01 -15.43
N TYR A 188 21.44 1.06 -14.57
CA TYR A 188 20.13 1.03 -13.91
C TYR A 188 20.20 1.19 -12.38
N SER A 189 21.37 1.50 -11.82
CA SER A 189 21.46 1.74 -10.37
C SER A 189 20.79 3.08 -10.07
N PHE A 190 19.62 3.02 -9.44
CA PHE A 190 18.79 4.17 -9.06
C PHE A 190 19.46 4.94 -7.90
N ARG A 191 20.72 5.35 -8.06
CA ARG A 191 21.57 6.00 -7.03
C ARG A 191 21.13 7.44 -6.76
N GLY A 192 20.56 8.13 -7.74
CA GLY A 192 20.31 9.58 -7.66
C GLY A 192 19.30 10.01 -6.58
N TYR A 193 18.24 9.23 -6.35
CA TYR A 193 17.21 9.56 -5.34
C TYR A 193 17.52 8.99 -3.95
N THR A 194 18.49 8.09 -3.84
CA THR A 194 18.67 7.19 -2.70
C THR A 194 19.89 7.50 -1.84
N LYS A 195 20.95 8.07 -2.44
CA LYS A 195 22.22 8.38 -1.75
C LYS A 195 22.36 9.83 -1.23
N GLY A 196 21.25 10.46 -0.83
CA GLY A 196 21.33 11.66 0.04
C GLY A 196 20.82 12.99 -0.53
N LEU A 197 20.25 13.04 -1.75
CA LEU A 197 19.64 14.29 -2.24
C LEU A 197 18.19 14.52 -1.78
N CYS A 198 17.50 13.47 -1.34
CA CYS A 198 16.08 13.55 -0.96
C CYS A 198 15.92 13.32 0.55
N PRO A 199 15.18 14.18 1.27
CA PRO A 199 14.94 13.98 2.69
C PRO A 199 14.13 12.72 2.94
N GLN A 200 14.64 11.88 3.83
CA GLN A 200 13.94 10.71 4.35
C GLN A 200 13.14 11.14 5.57
N ILE A 201 11.84 10.92 5.54
CA ILE A 201 10.92 11.40 6.57
C ILE A 201 10.16 10.19 7.13
N PRO A 202 10.13 9.96 8.45
CA PRO A 202 9.30 8.91 9.05
C PRO A 202 7.85 9.05 8.61
N VAL A 203 7.14 7.92 8.41
CA VAL A 203 5.77 7.92 7.87
C VAL A 203 4.82 8.80 8.69
N GLY A 204 4.92 8.78 10.02
CA GLY A 204 4.10 9.61 10.90
C GLY A 204 4.30 11.10 10.68
N GLN A 205 5.56 11.54 10.58
CA GLN A 205 5.89 12.95 10.31
C GLN A 205 5.48 13.37 8.89
N TRP A 206 5.59 12.47 7.92
CA TRP A 206 5.08 12.70 6.56
C TRP A 206 3.56 12.87 6.55
N ALA A 207 2.82 12.03 7.28
CA ALA A 207 1.37 12.14 7.40
C ALA A 207 0.96 13.48 8.02
N MET A 208 1.64 13.92 9.08
CA MET A 208 1.42 15.26 9.67
C MET A 208 1.63 16.37 8.64
N ARG A 209 2.73 16.34 7.87
CA ARG A 209 2.99 17.32 6.81
C ARG A 209 1.89 17.36 5.74
N CYS A 210 1.35 16.19 5.36
CA CYS A 210 0.23 16.12 4.43
C CYS A 210 -1.05 16.72 5.03
N MET A 211 -1.36 16.37 6.29
CA MET A 211 -2.54 16.87 6.99
C MET A 211 -2.49 18.39 7.22
N ASP A 212 -1.33 18.94 7.58
CA ASP A 212 -1.14 20.38 7.76
C ASP A 212 -1.46 21.17 6.49
N GLY A 213 -1.08 20.63 5.33
CA GLY A 213 -1.40 21.26 4.04
C GLY A 213 -2.90 21.31 3.77
N VAL A 214 -3.60 20.19 4.04
CA VAL A 214 -5.06 20.10 3.90
C VAL A 214 -5.75 21.02 4.90
N PHE A 215 -5.34 20.99 6.16
CA PHE A 215 -5.89 21.81 7.23
C PHE A 215 -5.72 23.30 6.93
N ARG A 216 -4.52 23.75 6.51
CA ARG A 216 -4.30 25.15 6.11
C ARG A 216 -5.19 25.57 4.95
N SER A 217 -5.40 24.69 3.97
CA SER A 217 -6.31 24.97 2.85
C SER A 217 -7.77 25.05 3.30
N PHE A 218 -8.18 24.16 4.20
CA PHE A 218 -9.52 24.15 4.79
C PHE A 218 -9.78 25.40 5.65
N MET A 219 -8.81 25.84 6.46
CA MET A 219 -8.95 27.04 7.28
C MET A 219 -9.07 28.33 6.47
N LYS A 220 -8.55 28.38 5.23
CA LYS A 220 -8.72 29.53 4.33
C LYS A 220 -10.18 29.75 3.89
N THR A 221 -11.02 28.71 3.90
CA THR A 221 -12.43 28.80 3.48
C THR A 221 -13.37 29.16 4.63
N ASN A 222 -12.84 29.64 5.76
CA ASN A 222 -13.55 29.98 7.00
C ASN A 222 -14.68 29.00 7.40
N PRO A 223 -14.41 27.69 7.51
CA PRO A 223 -15.43 26.66 7.71
C PRO A 223 -16.04 26.69 9.11
N LEU A 224 -15.46 27.44 10.05
CA LEU A 224 -15.94 27.60 11.41
C LEU A 224 -17.03 28.67 11.54
N ALA A 225 -17.26 29.48 10.49
CA ALA A 225 -18.22 30.59 10.52
C ALA A 225 -19.69 30.15 10.70
N GLY A 226 -20.00 28.86 10.50
CA GLY A 226 -21.35 28.30 10.67
C GLY A 226 -21.47 27.23 11.75
N MET A 227 -20.42 26.97 12.55
CA MET A 227 -20.52 25.99 13.63
C MET A 227 -21.09 26.63 14.89
N PRO A 228 -22.08 25.98 15.55
CA PRO A 228 -22.58 26.48 16.83
C PRO A 228 -21.44 26.45 17.87
N PRO A 229 -21.40 27.44 18.78
CA PRO A 229 -20.40 27.46 19.84
C PRO A 229 -20.49 26.18 20.67
N ILE A 230 -19.37 25.48 20.80
CA ILE A 230 -19.26 24.32 21.68
C ILE A 230 -19.31 24.87 23.10
N ALA A 231 -20.42 24.64 23.80
CA ALA A 231 -20.53 24.95 25.22
C ALA A 231 -19.51 24.10 25.97
N LEU A 232 -18.49 24.76 26.54
CA LEU A 232 -17.58 24.15 27.49
C LEU A 232 -18.36 23.93 28.79
N THR A 233 -18.86 22.72 29.00
CA THR A 233 -19.37 22.23 30.29
C THR A 233 -18.23 21.70 31.13
#